data_AF-A0A4P6U9Q9-F1
#
_entry.id   AF-A0A4P6U9Q9-F1
#
_cell.length_a   1.000
_cell.length_b   1.000
_cell.length_c   1.000
_cell.angle_alpha   90.00
_cell.angle_beta   90.00
_cell.angle_gamma   90.00
#
_symmetry.space_group_name_H-M   'P 1'
#
loop_
_entity.id
_entity.type
_entity.pdbx_description
1 polymer ?
#
loop_
_entity_poly.entity_id
_entity_poly.type
_entity_poly.pdbx_seq_one_letter_code
_entity_poly.pdbx_strand_id
1 'polypeptide(L)'
;MGGVLGVSVGAGFVRLARPLKGSGGFGDTAVGDSAVFEHQAIEVAGQVPEVLAAQVVGVVLADRAESGSATGVAITYRDEAQAAAIDAALSRQGVDHFLLVPELTAVLEQLHRSGVVAEYRTLVLYDVGSSGLMISVVERLTGVVAASERIDFLRGGDPGGHPRETFDGITVPAIEESVCLVAELIEQSGRSADALVLLGGGAVHPTLRDALHGSLGLPVVTPPNPELVAAHGAALLARPPASPAATARGGRSAPATARRLRSASSTRARRTVSRRQIVGAVLAGAALVVIAAIGIGLGYGDSIFGQVQVPPTSLPAGP
;
A
#
# COMPACT_ATOMS: atom_id res chain seq x y z
N MET A 1 17.03 -12.92 9.72
CA MET A 1 16.42 -12.80 8.37
C MET A 1 15.62 -11.53 8.36
N GLY A 2 15.80 -10.67 7.34
CA GLY A 2 15.04 -9.42 7.25
C GLY A 2 13.61 -9.67 6.73
N GLY A 3 12.66 -8.86 7.17
CA GLY A 3 11.32 -8.77 6.57
C GLY A 3 11.16 -7.47 5.79
N VAL A 4 10.02 -7.32 5.12
CA VAL A 4 9.61 -6.03 4.55
C VAL A 4 8.18 -5.68 4.92
N LEU A 5 7.89 -4.39 4.82
CA LEU A 5 6.58 -3.80 5.01
C LEU A 5 6.34 -2.78 3.89
N GLY A 6 5.32 -3.01 3.09
CA GLY A 6 4.74 -2.00 2.21
C GLY A 6 3.60 -1.29 2.93
N VAL A 7 3.49 0.02 2.75
CA VAL A 7 2.44 0.85 3.32
C VAL A 7 1.86 1.75 2.25
N SER A 8 0.54 1.82 2.16
CA SER A 8 -0.17 2.82 1.36
C SER A 8 -0.94 3.76 2.28
N VAL A 9 -0.85 5.07 2.01
CA VAL A 9 -1.43 6.14 2.83
C VAL A 9 -2.58 6.81 2.06
N GLY A 10 -3.78 6.26 2.23
CA GLY A 10 -5.02 6.80 1.67
C GLY A 10 -5.72 7.77 2.64
N ALA A 11 -6.65 8.57 2.11
CA ALA A 11 -7.43 9.51 2.92
C ALA A 11 -8.35 8.82 3.95
N GLY A 12 -8.85 7.62 3.63
CA GLY A 12 -9.73 6.85 4.51
C GLY A 12 -9.03 5.72 5.24
N PHE A 13 -7.96 5.16 4.67
CA PHE A 13 -7.28 3.98 5.20
C PHE A 13 -5.76 4.07 5.04
N VAL A 14 -5.05 3.62 6.06
CA VAL A 14 -3.64 3.22 5.97
C VAL A 14 -3.62 1.71 5.80
N ARG A 15 -3.00 1.24 4.71
CA ARG A 15 -2.95 -0.19 4.38
C ARG A 15 -1.53 -0.70 4.49
N LEU A 16 -1.36 -1.85 5.14
CA LEU A 16 -0.10 -2.50 5.40
C LEU A 16 -0.07 -3.83 4.66
N ALA A 17 1.07 -4.13 4.05
CA ALA A 17 1.30 -5.36 3.32
C ALA A 17 2.65 -5.97 3.66
N ARG A 18 2.66 -7.29 3.84
CA ARG A 18 3.86 -8.06 4.15
C ARG A 18 3.87 -9.35 3.33
N PRO A 19 4.91 -9.62 2.55
CA PRO A 19 5.02 -10.90 1.86
C PRO A 19 5.22 -12.03 2.89
N LEU A 20 4.43 -13.09 2.76
CA LEU A 20 4.57 -14.31 3.56
C LEU A 20 5.88 -15.01 3.18
N LYS A 21 6.62 -15.51 4.18
CA LYS A 21 7.87 -16.24 3.92
C LYS A 21 7.58 -17.53 3.15
N GLY A 22 8.21 -17.68 1.98
CA GLY A 22 8.12 -18.90 1.16
C GLY A 22 7.36 -18.74 -0.17
N SER A 23 6.75 -17.57 -0.43
CA SER A 23 6.04 -17.26 -1.69
C SER A 23 6.93 -16.58 -2.74
N GLY A 24 8.22 -16.92 -2.75
CA GLY A 24 9.24 -16.30 -3.59
C GLY A 24 10.35 -15.65 -2.77
N GLY A 25 11.59 -16.10 -2.95
CA GLY A 25 12.75 -15.60 -2.20
C GLY A 25 12.99 -14.11 -2.44
N PHE A 26 13.59 -13.45 -1.44
CA PHE A 26 14.14 -12.09 -1.59
C PHE A 26 15.33 -12.14 -2.57
N GLY A 27 15.01 -12.05 -3.86
CA GLY A 27 15.97 -12.14 -4.95
C GLY A 27 15.49 -13.11 -6.02
N ASP A 28 15.22 -12.58 -7.21
CA ASP A 28 15.02 -13.31 -8.46
C ASP A 28 13.74 -14.17 -8.56
N THR A 29 12.59 -13.62 -8.13
CA THR A 29 11.29 -14.21 -8.52
C THR A 29 11.00 -13.88 -9.98
N ALA A 30 10.84 -14.92 -10.79
CA ALA A 30 10.39 -14.82 -12.18
C ALA A 30 9.06 -14.07 -12.28
N VAL A 31 8.89 -13.30 -13.36
CA VAL A 31 7.61 -12.67 -13.70
C VAL A 31 6.52 -13.76 -13.75
N GLY A 32 5.49 -13.64 -12.90
CA GLY A 32 4.40 -14.62 -12.79
C GLY A 32 4.33 -15.37 -11.46
N ASP A 33 5.34 -15.30 -10.59
CA ASP A 33 5.23 -15.82 -9.21
C ASP A 33 4.50 -14.79 -8.34
N SER A 34 3.23 -15.08 -8.03
CA SER A 34 2.38 -14.17 -7.24
C SER A 34 2.76 -14.28 -5.77
N ALA A 35 3.55 -13.32 -5.30
CA ALA A 35 3.84 -13.19 -3.88
C ALA A 35 2.52 -13.13 -3.08
N VAL A 36 2.39 -14.01 -2.09
CA VAL A 36 1.23 -14.01 -1.17
C VAL A 36 1.52 -13.02 -0.05
N PHE A 37 0.56 -12.13 0.24
CA PHE A 37 0.71 -11.08 1.24
C PHE A 37 -0.25 -11.27 2.41
N GLU A 38 0.28 -11.09 3.61
CA GLU A 38 -0.50 -10.73 4.80
C GLU A 38 -0.76 -9.23 4.75
N HIS A 39 -2.01 -8.81 5.00
CA HIS A 39 -2.40 -7.40 4.93
C HIS A 39 -3.25 -6.98 6.13
N GLN A 40 -3.21 -5.68 6.42
CA GLN A 40 -4.03 -5.04 7.44
C GLN A 40 -4.45 -3.66 6.95
N ALA A 41 -5.74 -3.34 7.04
CA ALA A 41 -6.27 -2.01 6.80
C ALA A 41 -6.62 -1.34 8.13
N ILE A 42 -6.25 -0.08 8.28
CA ILE A 42 -6.52 0.73 9.49
C ILE A 42 -7.24 1.99 9.04
N GLU A 43 -8.44 2.19 9.59
CA GLU A 43 -9.24 3.37 9.30
C GLU A 43 -8.58 4.63 9.86
N VAL A 44 -8.58 5.70 9.07
CA VAL A 44 -8.04 7.01 9.47
C VAL A 44 -8.91 7.67 10.54
N ALA A 45 -10.23 7.42 10.54
CA ALA A 45 -11.17 7.83 11.60
C ALA A 45 -11.02 9.30 12.07
N GLY A 46 -10.80 10.24 11.14
CA GLY A 46 -10.65 11.67 11.43
C GLY A 46 -9.24 12.11 11.87
N GLN A 47 -8.28 11.19 11.92
CA GLN A 47 -6.87 11.51 12.10
C GLN A 47 -6.26 12.07 10.80
N VAL A 48 -5.05 12.62 10.90
CA VAL A 48 -4.23 12.96 9.73
C VAL A 48 -3.59 11.66 9.21
N PRO A 49 -3.85 11.23 7.96
CA PRO A 49 -3.41 9.94 7.44
C PRO A 49 -1.91 9.67 7.59
N GLU A 50 -1.09 10.69 7.36
CA GLU A 50 0.38 10.60 7.40
C GLU A 50 0.88 10.39 8.84
N VAL A 51 0.19 10.99 9.81
CA VAL A 51 0.49 10.82 11.24
C VAL A 51 0.10 9.41 11.69
N LEU A 52 -1.08 8.94 11.29
CA LEU A 52 -1.51 7.58 11.59
C LEU A 52 -0.55 6.55 10.97
N ALA A 53 -0.17 6.74 9.70
CA ALA A 53 0.77 5.85 9.03
C ALA A 53 2.10 5.76 9.80
N ALA A 54 2.66 6.89 10.23
CA ALA A 54 3.88 6.90 11.02
C ALA A 54 3.72 6.18 12.37
N GLN A 55 2.61 6.38 13.08
CA GLN A 55 2.32 5.69 14.34
C GLN A 55 2.26 4.18 14.16
N VAL A 56 1.51 3.71 13.16
CA VAL A 56 1.36 2.28 12.88
C VAL A 56 2.71 1.67 12.48
N VAL A 57 3.47 2.32 11.60
CA VAL A 57 4.81 1.88 11.21
C VAL A 57 5.73 1.79 12.43
N GLY A 58 5.71 2.80 13.31
CA GLY A 58 6.48 2.81 14.54
C GLY A 58 6.18 1.60 15.44
N VAL A 59 4.90 1.29 15.64
CA VAL A 59 4.46 0.11 16.43
C VAL A 59 4.97 -1.19 15.80
N VAL A 60 4.79 -1.35 14.49
CA VAL A 60 5.26 -2.53 13.75
C VAL A 60 6.77 -2.72 13.87
N LEU A 61 7.54 -1.64 13.78
CA LEU A 61 8.99 -1.70 13.87
C LEU A 61 9.47 -1.98 15.29
N ALA A 62 8.79 -1.47 16.32
CA ALA A 62 9.10 -1.76 17.71
C ALA A 62 8.93 -3.26 18.04
N ASP A 63 7.80 -3.85 17.66
CA ASP A 63 7.51 -5.29 17.82
C ASP A 63 8.58 -6.16 17.13
N ARG A 64 9.01 -5.76 15.93
CA ARG A 64 10.03 -6.46 15.15
C ARG A 64 11.44 -6.31 15.72
N ALA A 65 11.75 -5.15 16.30
CA ALA A 65 13.03 -4.91 16.95
C ALA A 65 13.17 -5.80 18.20
N GLU A 66 12.11 -5.97 18.98
CA GLU A 66 12.07 -6.92 20.11
C GLU A 66 12.29 -8.37 19.64
N SER A 67 11.74 -8.73 18.47
CA SER A 67 11.93 -10.03 17.83
C SER A 67 13.29 -10.20 17.11
N GLY A 68 14.16 -9.17 17.09
CA GLY A 68 15.47 -9.20 16.44
C GLY A 68 15.42 -9.25 14.89
N SER A 69 14.29 -8.90 14.28
CA SER A 69 14.07 -8.97 12.83
C SER A 69 14.11 -7.59 12.18
N ALA A 70 15.21 -7.29 11.49
CA ALA A 70 15.31 -6.10 10.62
C ALA A 70 14.15 -6.06 9.61
N THR A 71 13.43 -4.94 9.51
CA THR A 71 12.32 -4.78 8.56
C THR A 71 12.60 -3.58 7.66
N GLY A 72 12.62 -3.80 6.34
CA GLY A 72 12.62 -2.70 5.36
C GLY A 72 11.22 -2.14 5.20
N VAL A 73 11.08 -0.82 5.20
CA VAL A 73 9.77 -0.16 5.05
C VAL A 73 9.75 0.65 3.76
N ALA A 74 8.72 0.47 2.94
CA ALA A 74 8.41 1.36 1.84
C ALA A 74 6.99 1.90 1.98
N ILE A 75 6.80 3.19 1.73
CA ILE A 75 5.54 3.90 1.97
C ILE A 75 5.17 4.68 0.72
N THR A 76 3.95 4.51 0.23
CA THR A 76 3.49 5.24 -0.96
C THR A 76 3.08 6.67 -0.64
N TYR A 77 3.29 7.56 -1.61
CA TYR A 77 2.80 8.93 -1.57
C TYR A 77 2.24 9.35 -2.93
N ARG A 78 1.25 10.25 -2.92
CA ARG A 78 0.60 10.77 -4.13
C ARG A 78 1.31 11.99 -4.72
N ASP A 79 1.78 12.86 -3.84
CA ASP A 79 2.41 14.12 -4.21
C ASP A 79 3.51 14.50 -3.20
N GLU A 80 4.32 15.50 -3.56
CA GLU A 80 5.45 15.95 -2.76
C GLU A 80 5.04 16.55 -1.40
N ALA A 81 3.82 17.11 -1.29
CA ALA A 81 3.34 17.64 -0.02
C ALA A 81 3.02 16.49 0.95
N GLN A 82 2.40 15.42 0.46
CA GLN A 82 2.18 14.20 1.22
C GLN A 82 3.50 13.53 1.60
N ALA A 83 4.46 13.44 0.67
CA ALA A 83 5.79 12.88 0.93
C ALA A 83 6.49 13.59 2.11
N ALA A 84 6.52 14.93 2.08
CA ALA A 84 7.10 15.73 3.15
C ALA A 84 6.35 15.56 4.49
N ALA A 85 5.02 15.43 4.47
CA ALA A 85 4.22 15.20 5.66
C ALA A 85 4.47 13.82 6.28
N ILE A 86 4.61 12.77 5.46
CA ILE A 86 4.97 11.41 5.89
C ILE A 86 6.37 11.40 6.50
N ASP A 87 7.36 12.00 5.83
CA ASP A 87 8.75 12.10 6.32
C ASP A 87 8.83 12.78 7.69
N ALA A 88 8.16 13.92 7.83
CA ALA A 88 8.10 14.66 9.09
C ALA A 88 7.40 13.84 10.19
N ALA A 89 6.36 13.08 9.85
CA ALA A 89 5.65 12.23 10.81
C ALA A 89 6.50 11.05 11.29
N LEU A 90 7.21 10.38 10.39
CA LEU A 90 8.10 9.26 10.70
C LEU A 90 9.30 9.71 11.53
N SER A 91 9.89 10.85 11.19
CA SER A 91 10.96 11.48 11.98
C SER A 91 10.53 11.73 13.43
N ARG A 92 9.28 12.19 13.65
CA ARG A 92 8.74 12.36 15.01
C ARG A 92 8.54 11.04 15.76
N GLN A 93 8.34 9.94 15.05
CA GLN A 93 8.26 8.59 15.63
C GLN A 93 9.64 7.92 15.78
N GLY A 94 10.73 8.57 15.35
CA GLY A 94 12.09 8.01 15.38
C GLY A 94 12.30 6.88 14.37
N VAL A 95 11.54 6.89 13.27
CA VAL A 95 11.68 5.94 12.17
C VAL A 95 12.59 6.55 11.10
N ASP A 96 13.86 6.15 11.09
CA ASP A 96 14.88 6.78 10.25
C ASP A 96 15.22 6.00 8.97
N HIS A 97 14.68 4.79 8.81
CA HIS A 97 15.01 3.90 7.69
C HIS A 97 13.75 3.43 6.96
N PHE A 98 13.35 4.22 5.96
CA PHE A 98 12.22 3.93 5.08
C PHE A 98 12.49 4.44 3.67
N LEU A 99 11.73 3.93 2.72
CA LEU A 99 11.70 4.37 1.33
C LEU A 99 10.35 5.02 1.03
N LEU A 100 10.34 6.26 0.55
CA LEU A 100 9.15 6.85 -0.04
C LEU A 100 9.06 6.45 -1.51
N VAL A 101 7.87 6.02 -1.94
CA VAL A 101 7.63 5.53 -3.30
C VAL A 101 6.43 6.27 -3.89
N PRO A 102 6.51 6.86 -5.10
CA PRO A 102 5.32 7.38 -5.76
C PRO A 102 4.27 6.28 -5.93
N GLU A 103 3.02 6.57 -5.61
CA GLU A 103 1.94 5.57 -5.62
C GLU A 103 1.81 4.86 -6.98
N LEU A 104 1.88 5.61 -8.07
CA LEU A 104 1.88 5.05 -9.43
C LEU A 104 3.03 4.05 -9.65
N THR A 105 4.21 4.32 -9.11
CA THR A 105 5.38 3.42 -9.24
C THR A 105 5.12 2.10 -8.51
N ALA A 106 4.55 2.16 -7.30
CA ALA A 106 4.17 0.97 -6.56
C ALA A 106 3.09 0.17 -7.29
N VAL A 107 2.04 0.85 -7.78
CA VAL A 107 0.96 0.20 -8.56
C VAL A 107 1.52 -0.53 -9.78
N LEU A 108 2.36 0.13 -10.57
CA LEU A 108 2.95 -0.49 -11.77
C LEU A 108 3.88 -1.66 -11.44
N GLU A 109 4.64 -1.61 -10.34
CA GLU A 109 5.44 -2.75 -9.89
C GLU A 109 4.56 -3.96 -9.56
N GLN A 110 3.46 -3.77 -8.83
CA GLN A 110 2.56 -4.87 -8.49
C GLN A 110 1.86 -5.44 -9.73
N LEU A 111 1.43 -4.58 -10.66
CA LEU A 111 0.82 -5.00 -11.93
C LEU A 111 1.82 -5.74 -12.83
N HIS A 112 3.09 -5.30 -12.86
CA HIS A 112 4.16 -5.99 -13.55
C HIS A 112 4.44 -7.37 -12.93
N ARG A 113 4.54 -7.43 -11.59
CA ARG A 113 4.87 -8.67 -10.87
C ARG A 113 3.78 -9.73 -10.98
N SER A 114 2.52 -9.33 -10.85
CA SER A 114 1.36 -10.22 -10.95
C SER A 114 1.07 -10.70 -12.38
N GLY A 115 1.58 -10.01 -13.40
CA GLY A 115 1.40 -10.39 -14.80
C GLY A 115 -0.01 -10.17 -15.36
N VAL A 116 -0.96 -9.65 -14.56
CA VAL A 116 -2.37 -9.47 -14.94
C VAL A 116 -2.60 -8.53 -16.12
N VAL A 117 -1.60 -7.70 -16.44
CA VAL A 117 -1.61 -6.76 -17.57
C VAL A 117 -0.36 -6.90 -18.44
N ALA A 118 0.27 -8.08 -18.43
CA ALA A 118 1.54 -8.30 -19.14
C ALA A 118 1.43 -8.07 -20.65
N GLU A 119 0.27 -8.39 -21.24
CA GLU A 119 -0.02 -8.25 -22.68
C GLU A 119 -0.34 -6.81 -23.12
N TYR A 120 -0.60 -5.91 -22.18
CA TYR A 120 -0.99 -4.53 -22.46
C TYR A 120 0.19 -3.57 -22.29
N ARG A 121 0.27 -2.54 -23.14
CA ARG A 121 1.35 -1.54 -23.13
C ARG A 121 0.87 -0.22 -22.52
N THR A 122 -0.25 0.30 -22.97
CA THR A 122 -0.86 1.54 -22.47
C THR A 122 -2.08 1.19 -21.64
N LEU A 123 -2.11 1.63 -20.40
CA LEU A 123 -3.18 1.34 -19.44
C LEU A 123 -3.92 2.63 -19.09
N VAL A 124 -5.23 2.54 -18.92
CA VAL A 124 -5.99 3.51 -18.12
C VAL A 124 -6.03 2.98 -16.70
N LEU A 125 -5.39 3.65 -15.76
CA LEU A 125 -5.56 3.37 -14.34
C LEU A 125 -6.75 4.17 -13.83
N TYR A 126 -7.73 3.46 -13.29
CA TYR A 126 -8.98 4.01 -12.75
C TYR A 126 -9.02 3.69 -11.26
N ASP A 127 -8.54 4.62 -10.44
CA ASP A 127 -8.37 4.44 -9.00
C ASP A 127 -9.49 5.14 -8.21
N VAL A 128 -10.34 4.33 -7.61
CA VAL A 128 -11.51 4.77 -6.84
C VAL A 128 -11.20 4.65 -5.36
N GLY A 129 -10.93 5.78 -4.73
CA GLY A 129 -10.60 5.88 -3.31
C GLY A 129 -11.64 6.64 -2.50
N SER A 130 -11.45 6.69 -1.17
CA SER A 130 -12.33 7.38 -0.22
C SER A 130 -12.26 8.91 -0.23
N SER A 131 -11.43 9.51 -1.09
CA SER A 131 -11.44 10.95 -1.37
C SER A 131 -11.79 11.33 -2.82
N GLY A 132 -11.96 10.36 -3.72
CA GLY A 132 -12.33 10.63 -5.09
C GLY A 132 -11.88 9.55 -6.06
N LEU A 133 -11.98 9.89 -7.34
CA LEU A 133 -11.52 9.09 -8.46
C LEU A 133 -10.30 9.76 -9.09
N MET A 134 -9.27 8.97 -9.36
CA MET A 134 -8.12 9.37 -10.17
C MET A 134 -8.09 8.53 -11.44
N ILE A 135 -8.04 9.18 -12.59
CA ILE A 135 -7.87 8.52 -13.89
C ILE A 135 -6.53 8.93 -14.47
N SER A 136 -5.72 7.96 -14.89
CA SER A 136 -4.43 8.21 -15.53
C SER A 136 -4.22 7.30 -16.73
N VAL A 137 -3.87 7.87 -17.89
CA VAL A 137 -3.40 7.12 -19.05
C VAL A 137 -1.88 6.98 -18.95
N VAL A 138 -1.38 5.76 -18.82
CA VAL A 138 0.03 5.48 -18.51
C VAL A 138 0.62 4.43 -19.43
N GLU A 139 1.88 4.62 -19.82
CA GLU A 139 2.67 3.56 -20.46
C GLU A 139 3.25 2.62 -19.39
N ARG A 140 2.80 1.37 -19.39
CA ARG A 140 3.06 0.39 -18.32
C ARG A 140 4.55 0.17 -18.03
N LEU A 141 5.38 0.09 -19.07
CA LEU A 141 6.80 -0.26 -18.92
C LEU A 141 7.68 0.91 -18.47
N THR A 142 7.33 2.14 -18.87
CA THR A 142 8.11 3.34 -18.58
C THR A 142 7.55 4.13 -17.41
N GLY A 143 6.28 3.93 -17.05
CA GLY A 143 5.55 4.71 -16.06
C GLY A 143 5.21 6.13 -16.53
N VAL A 144 5.39 6.44 -17.81
CA VAL A 144 5.09 7.78 -18.35
C VAL A 144 3.58 7.99 -18.36
N VAL A 145 3.13 9.01 -17.63
CA VAL A 145 1.73 9.45 -17.62
C VAL A 145 1.52 10.38 -18.81
N ALA A 146 0.63 9.99 -19.71
CA ALA A 146 0.30 10.75 -20.92
C ALA A 146 -0.83 11.76 -20.67
N ALA A 147 -1.81 11.38 -19.84
CA ALA A 147 -2.90 12.26 -19.40
C ALA A 147 -3.37 11.79 -18.02
N SER A 148 -3.87 12.72 -17.20
CA SER A 148 -4.44 12.36 -15.90
C SER A 148 -5.40 13.42 -15.41
N GLU A 149 -6.50 12.99 -14.81
CA GLU A 149 -7.49 13.87 -14.19
C GLU A 149 -7.92 13.30 -12.84
N ARG A 150 -8.17 14.19 -11.88
CA ARG A 150 -8.71 13.85 -10.57
C ARG A 150 -10.11 14.43 -10.41
N ILE A 151 -11.05 13.60 -9.95
CA ILE A 151 -12.38 14.00 -9.53
C ILE A 151 -12.50 13.81 -8.02
N ASP A 152 -12.72 14.90 -7.28
CA ASP A 152 -12.98 14.85 -5.84
C ASP A 152 -14.42 14.40 -5.56
N PHE A 153 -14.66 13.09 -5.63
CA PHE A 153 -15.95 12.38 -5.55
C PHE A 153 -17.13 12.95 -6.35
N LEU A 154 -17.66 12.04 -7.17
CA LEU A 154 -19.04 11.57 -7.21
C LEU A 154 -19.83 11.86 -5.91
N ARG A 155 -20.20 13.11 -5.61
CA ARG A 155 -21.00 13.46 -4.42
C ARG A 155 -22.44 12.96 -4.59
N GLY A 156 -22.68 11.68 -4.32
CA GLY A 156 -23.97 11.21 -3.82
C GLY A 156 -24.11 11.64 -2.37
N GLY A 157 -25.00 12.59 -2.07
CA GLY A 157 -25.22 13.03 -0.70
C GLY A 157 -25.98 11.97 0.11
N ASP A 158 -25.29 11.30 1.03
CA ASP A 158 -25.92 10.69 2.20
C ASP A 158 -25.26 11.21 3.50
N PRO A 159 -26.01 11.92 4.37
CA PRO A 159 -25.56 12.34 5.70
C PRO A 159 -25.54 11.20 6.75
N GLY A 160 -25.93 9.97 6.41
CA GLY A 160 -25.89 8.80 7.29
C GLY A 160 -24.50 8.17 7.41
N GLY A 161 -23.83 8.36 8.56
CA GLY A 161 -22.47 7.88 8.84
C GLY A 161 -22.31 6.35 8.92
N HIS A 162 -22.40 5.64 7.80
CA HIS A 162 -21.97 4.25 7.71
C HIS A 162 -20.44 4.13 7.58
N PRO A 163 -19.83 3.07 8.13
CA PRO A 163 -18.39 2.81 8.00
C PRO A 163 -17.97 2.79 6.52
N ARG A 164 -17.00 3.64 6.17
CA ARG A 164 -16.65 4.06 4.79
C ARG A 164 -15.90 3.02 3.95
N GLU A 165 -16.04 1.74 4.27
CA GLU A 165 -15.64 0.65 3.36
C GLU A 165 -16.78 0.27 2.40
N THR A 166 -18.03 0.65 2.71
CA THR A 166 -19.19 0.43 1.85
C THR A 166 -19.52 1.73 1.11
N PHE A 167 -19.33 1.71 -0.20
CA PHE A 167 -19.20 2.88 -1.05
C PHE A 167 -20.57 3.36 -1.59
N ASP A 168 -21.42 3.97 -0.75
CA ASP A 168 -22.74 4.53 -1.15
C ASP A 168 -22.65 5.79 -2.05
N GLY A 169 -21.43 6.27 -2.34
CA GLY A 169 -21.19 7.51 -3.11
C GLY A 169 -21.15 7.35 -4.63
N ILE A 170 -21.00 6.13 -5.19
CA ILE A 170 -20.99 5.94 -6.64
C ILE A 170 -22.43 5.90 -7.14
N THR A 171 -22.89 7.00 -7.73
CA THR A 171 -24.18 7.05 -8.41
C THR A 171 -24.01 6.75 -9.90
N VAL A 172 -25.06 6.27 -10.57
CA VAL A 172 -25.04 6.00 -12.02
C VAL A 172 -24.59 7.22 -12.85
N PRO A 173 -25.10 8.46 -12.62
CA PRO A 173 -24.64 9.63 -13.35
C PRO A 173 -23.14 9.90 -13.19
N ALA A 174 -22.60 9.59 -12.03
CA ALA A 174 -21.19 9.76 -11.72
C ALA A 174 -20.31 8.74 -12.48
N ILE A 175 -20.83 7.52 -12.68
CA ILE A 175 -20.18 6.52 -13.54
C ILE A 175 -20.24 6.97 -15.01
N GLU A 176 -21.36 7.51 -15.48
CA GLU A 176 -21.50 8.00 -16.85
C GLU A 176 -20.55 9.17 -17.14
N GLU A 177 -20.44 10.12 -16.20
CA GLU A 177 -19.48 11.23 -16.29
C GLU A 177 -18.03 10.72 -16.33
N SER A 178 -17.69 9.73 -15.50
CA SER A 178 -16.33 9.19 -15.49
C SER A 178 -15.99 8.41 -16.76
N VAL A 179 -16.95 7.72 -17.37
CA VAL A 179 -16.79 7.06 -18.68
C VAL A 179 -16.45 8.08 -19.76
N CYS A 180 -17.19 9.19 -19.83
CA CYS A 180 -16.92 10.28 -20.77
C CYS A 180 -15.51 10.85 -20.57
N LEU A 181 -15.12 11.09 -19.32
CA LEU A 181 -13.80 11.59 -18.99
C LEU A 181 -12.68 10.61 -19.37
N VAL A 182 -12.88 9.30 -19.18
CA VAL A 182 -11.91 8.30 -19.63
C VAL A 182 -11.70 8.40 -21.14
N ALA A 183 -12.79 8.48 -21.93
CA ALA A 183 -12.70 8.60 -23.38
C ALA A 183 -11.97 9.89 -23.80
N GLU A 184 -12.29 11.00 -23.15
CA GLU A 184 -11.64 12.30 -23.37
C GLU A 184 -10.13 12.24 -23.07
N LEU A 185 -9.73 11.66 -21.93
CA LEU A 185 -8.31 11.55 -21.58
C LEU A 185 -7.53 10.64 -22.52
N ILE A 186 -8.15 9.56 -23.03
CA ILE A 186 -7.53 8.72 -24.06
C ILE A 186 -7.29 9.56 -25.32
N GLU A 187 -8.29 10.30 -25.79
CA GLU A 187 -8.15 11.17 -26.97
C GLU A 187 -7.06 12.24 -26.77
N GLN A 188 -7.12 12.97 -25.65
CA GLN A 188 -6.14 14.01 -25.30
C GLN A 188 -4.72 13.47 -25.18
N SER A 189 -4.55 12.23 -24.70
CA SER A 189 -3.24 11.60 -24.56
C SER A 189 -2.55 11.33 -25.90
N GLY A 190 -3.31 11.31 -27.01
CA GLY A 190 -2.81 10.90 -28.33
C GLY A 190 -2.36 9.44 -28.39
N ARG A 191 -2.77 8.61 -27.41
CA ARG A 191 -2.44 7.19 -27.33
C ARG A 191 -3.69 6.33 -27.48
N SER A 192 -3.52 5.13 -28.03
CA SER A 192 -4.51 4.07 -27.88
C SER A 192 -4.29 3.38 -26.54
N ALA A 193 -5.32 3.35 -25.69
CA ALA A 193 -5.31 2.52 -24.49
C ALA A 193 -5.63 1.07 -24.85
N ASP A 194 -4.91 0.12 -24.25
CA ASP A 194 -5.07 -1.31 -24.53
C ASP A 194 -5.99 -1.99 -23.50
N ALA A 195 -6.04 -1.45 -22.28
CA ALA A 195 -6.90 -1.94 -21.19
C ALA A 195 -7.15 -0.85 -20.14
N LEU A 196 -8.23 -1.01 -19.39
CA LEU A 196 -8.54 -0.24 -18.19
C LEU A 196 -8.33 -1.12 -16.95
N VAL A 197 -7.63 -0.59 -15.94
CA VAL A 197 -7.35 -1.27 -14.68
C VAL A 197 -8.11 -0.58 -13.55
N LEU A 198 -9.00 -1.33 -12.90
CA LEU A 198 -9.76 -0.86 -11.74
C LEU A 198 -8.94 -1.04 -10.45
N LEU A 199 -8.73 0.06 -9.71
CA LEU A 199 -7.94 0.12 -8.49
C LEU A 199 -8.73 0.78 -7.35
N GLY A 200 -8.28 0.55 -6.12
CA GLY A 200 -8.87 1.17 -4.93
C GLY A 200 -10.06 0.40 -4.34
N GLY A 201 -10.54 0.84 -3.18
CA GLY A 201 -11.62 0.16 -2.43
C GLY A 201 -12.96 0.15 -3.14
N GLY A 202 -13.24 1.14 -4.00
CA GLY A 202 -14.47 1.20 -4.78
C GLY A 202 -14.46 0.34 -6.04
N ALA A 203 -13.33 -0.27 -6.41
CA ALA A 203 -13.18 -1.06 -7.63
C ALA A 203 -13.99 -2.37 -7.65
N VAL A 204 -14.48 -2.82 -6.49
CA VAL A 204 -15.20 -4.11 -6.36
C VAL A 204 -16.68 -3.99 -6.76
N HIS A 205 -17.19 -2.77 -7.00
CA HIS A 205 -18.61 -2.57 -7.30
C HIS A 205 -18.99 -3.07 -8.71
N PRO A 206 -19.85 -4.10 -8.86
CA PRO A 206 -20.13 -4.73 -10.16
C PRO A 206 -20.66 -3.77 -11.22
N THR A 207 -21.56 -2.85 -10.85
CA THR A 207 -22.16 -1.87 -11.77
C THR A 207 -21.12 -0.94 -12.43
N LEU A 208 -20.05 -0.61 -11.71
CA LEU A 208 -18.97 0.23 -12.23
C LEU A 208 -18.22 -0.51 -13.34
N ARG A 209 -17.93 -1.79 -13.13
CA ARG A 209 -17.23 -2.64 -14.10
C ARG A 209 -18.04 -2.81 -15.38
N ASP A 210 -19.32 -3.11 -15.26
CA ASP A 210 -20.20 -3.35 -16.40
C ASP A 210 -20.38 -2.09 -17.25
N ALA A 211 -20.55 -0.93 -16.62
CA ALA A 211 -20.70 0.35 -17.30
C ALA A 211 -19.41 0.76 -18.05
N LEU A 212 -18.24 0.59 -17.43
CA LEU A 212 -16.95 0.87 -18.07
C LEU A 212 -16.69 -0.06 -19.25
N HIS A 213 -16.94 -1.36 -19.09
CA HIS A 213 -16.73 -2.33 -20.17
C HIS A 213 -17.67 -2.10 -21.34
N GLY A 214 -18.96 -1.91 -21.07
CA GLY A 214 -19.99 -1.71 -22.09
C GLY A 214 -19.81 -0.42 -22.89
N SER A 215 -19.30 0.65 -22.26
CA SER A 215 -19.21 1.98 -22.88
C SER A 215 -17.87 2.24 -23.58
N LEU A 216 -16.76 1.72 -23.04
CA LEU A 216 -15.42 2.04 -23.56
C LEU A 216 -14.90 1.03 -24.59
N GLY A 217 -15.48 -0.18 -24.66
CA GLY A 217 -15.00 -1.25 -25.54
C GLY A 217 -13.58 -1.76 -25.20
N LEU A 218 -13.05 -1.37 -24.04
CA LEU A 218 -11.75 -1.82 -23.54
C LEU A 218 -11.92 -3.04 -22.62
N PRO A 219 -10.93 -3.97 -22.61
CA PRO A 219 -10.81 -4.94 -21.54
C PRO A 219 -10.72 -4.23 -20.17
N VAL A 220 -11.60 -4.59 -19.25
CA VAL A 220 -11.59 -4.09 -17.87
C VAL A 220 -10.98 -5.15 -16.95
N VAL A 221 -9.77 -4.88 -16.48
CA VAL A 221 -8.98 -5.75 -15.60
C VAL A 221 -9.12 -5.25 -14.16
N THR A 222 -9.52 -6.16 -13.25
CA THR A 222 -9.53 -5.88 -11.81
C THR A 222 -8.49 -6.80 -11.15
N PRO A 223 -7.38 -6.28 -10.62
CA PRO A 223 -6.41 -7.08 -9.89
C PRO A 223 -7.04 -7.75 -8.65
N PRO A 224 -6.49 -8.87 -8.16
CA PRO A 224 -6.89 -9.42 -6.88
C PRO A 224 -6.57 -8.41 -5.75
N ASN A 225 -7.57 -8.08 -4.93
CA ASN A 225 -7.50 -7.06 -3.88
C ASN A 225 -7.08 -5.67 -4.42
N PRO A 226 -7.93 -5.02 -5.26
CA PRO A 226 -7.60 -3.76 -5.93
C PRO A 226 -7.21 -2.61 -4.96
N GLU A 227 -7.71 -2.66 -3.73
CA GLU A 227 -7.40 -1.72 -2.65
C GLU A 227 -6.02 -1.88 -2.04
N LEU A 228 -5.37 -3.04 -2.23
CA LEU A 228 -4.05 -3.36 -1.67
C LEU A 228 -2.91 -3.20 -2.69
N VAL A 229 -3.21 -2.93 -3.96
CA VAL A 229 -2.23 -2.93 -5.06
C VAL A 229 -1.04 -2.02 -4.76
N ALA A 230 -1.28 -0.80 -4.29
CA ALA A 230 -0.23 0.15 -3.92
C ALA A 230 0.64 -0.36 -2.75
N ALA A 231 0.02 -0.93 -1.71
CA ALA A 231 0.75 -1.46 -0.55
C ALA A 231 1.59 -2.70 -0.91
N HIS A 232 1.06 -3.60 -1.75
CA HIS A 232 1.80 -4.75 -2.28
C HIS A 232 3.01 -4.30 -3.10
N GLY A 233 2.79 -3.34 -4.02
CA GLY A 233 3.85 -2.75 -4.82
C GLY A 233 4.96 -2.12 -3.98
N ALA A 234 4.59 -1.36 -2.94
CA ALA A 234 5.55 -0.81 -1.99
C ALA A 234 6.33 -1.92 -1.29
N ALA A 235 5.67 -2.99 -0.85
CA ALA A 235 6.34 -4.12 -0.19
C ALA A 235 7.35 -4.82 -1.12
N LEU A 236 7.06 -4.93 -2.42
CA LEU A 236 7.98 -5.48 -3.43
C LEU A 236 9.21 -4.59 -3.65
N LEU A 237 9.05 -3.27 -3.54
CA LEU A 237 10.13 -2.28 -3.69
C LEU A 237 10.93 -2.08 -2.40
N ALA A 238 10.36 -2.43 -1.25
CA ALA A 238 11.03 -2.36 0.04
C ALA A 238 12.26 -3.27 0.05
N ARG A 239 13.37 -2.76 0.61
CA ARG A 239 14.59 -3.54 0.83
C ARG A 239 14.84 -3.68 2.33
N PRO A 240 15.05 -4.89 2.86
CA PRO A 240 15.49 -5.01 4.25
C PRO A 240 16.84 -4.29 4.42
N PRO A 241 17.06 -3.59 5.55
CA PRO A 241 18.33 -2.94 5.79
C PRO A 241 19.45 -3.98 5.77
N ALA A 242 20.55 -3.66 5.08
CA ALA A 242 21.69 -4.55 4.96
C ALA A 242 22.19 -4.96 6.36
N SER A 243 22.33 -6.26 6.61
CA SER A 243 22.79 -6.73 7.91
C SER A 243 24.22 -6.24 8.17
N PRO A 244 24.51 -5.58 9.31
CA PRO A 244 25.85 -5.08 9.62
C PRO A 244 26.91 -6.19 9.77
N ALA A 245 26.53 -7.47 9.73
CA ALA A 245 27.45 -8.60 9.76
C ALA A 245 28.13 -8.90 8.41
N ALA A 246 27.68 -8.30 7.30
CA ALA A 246 28.25 -8.54 5.97
C ALA A 246 29.45 -7.62 5.64
N THR A 247 29.49 -6.41 6.18
CA THR A 247 30.59 -5.45 5.98
C THR A 247 31.87 -5.82 6.74
N ALA A 248 31.78 -6.68 7.76
CA ALA A 248 32.94 -7.11 8.54
C ALA A 248 33.79 -8.22 7.88
N ARG A 249 33.32 -8.84 6.78
CA ARG A 249 34.00 -9.97 6.11
C ARG A 249 34.68 -9.63 4.78
N GLY A 250 34.61 -8.37 4.33
CA GLY A 250 35.21 -7.90 3.07
C GLY A 250 36.59 -7.26 3.17
N GLY A 251 37.30 -7.42 4.29
CA GLY A 251 38.64 -6.85 4.47
C GLY A 251 39.73 -7.64 3.75
N ARG A 252 39.90 -7.42 2.44
CA ARG A 252 41.13 -7.80 1.71
C ARG A 252 41.69 -6.62 0.90
N SER A 253 42.79 -6.09 1.43
CA SER A 253 43.99 -5.55 0.75
C SER A 253 43.90 -4.29 -0.14
N ALA A 254 44.46 -3.18 0.36
CA ALA A 254 45.20 -2.19 -0.44
C ALA A 254 46.27 -1.49 0.43
N PRO A 255 47.42 -1.06 -0.13
CA PRO A 255 48.67 -0.91 0.61
C PRO A 255 48.83 0.44 1.32
N ALA A 256 49.69 0.44 2.33
CA ALA A 256 50.08 1.60 3.12
C ALA A 256 51.09 2.48 2.39
N THR A 257 50.76 3.77 2.20
CA THR A 257 51.75 4.84 2.01
C THR A 257 51.27 6.16 2.62
N ALA A 258 52.12 6.70 3.49
CA ALA A 258 52.26 8.09 3.95
C ALA A 258 51.04 8.76 4.62
N ARG A 259 50.96 8.79 5.95
CA ARG A 259 51.67 9.69 6.89
C ARG A 259 50.90 10.99 7.19
N ARG A 260 50.26 10.96 8.36
CA ARG A 260 50.13 12.00 9.40
C ARG A 260 49.80 13.43 8.95
N LEU A 261 48.64 13.90 9.40
CA LEU A 261 48.57 15.02 10.36
C LEU A 261 47.54 14.70 11.45
N ARG A 262 47.91 15.08 12.68
CA ARG A 262 47.15 15.00 13.94
C ARG A 262 46.02 16.06 13.85
N SER A 263 44.89 15.98 14.57
CA SER A 263 44.82 16.05 16.04
C SER A 263 43.37 15.99 16.56
N ALA A 264 43.24 15.45 17.78
CA ALA A 264 42.28 15.81 18.86
C ALA A 264 40.78 15.53 18.61
N SER A 265 40.24 14.40 19.08
CA SER A 265 39.73 14.16 20.45
C SER A 265 38.39 14.85 20.77
N SER A 266 37.29 14.09 20.70
CA SER A 266 36.15 14.29 21.59
C SER A 266 35.47 12.96 21.92
N THR A 267 35.66 12.61 23.18
CA THR A 267 35.04 11.62 24.04
C THR A 267 33.63 11.17 23.68
N ARG A 268 33.52 9.84 23.57
CA ARG A 268 32.35 8.98 23.73
C ARG A 268 31.47 9.41 24.91
N ALA A 269 30.28 9.94 24.64
CA ALA A 269 29.23 10.15 25.64
C ALA A 269 28.13 9.10 25.45
N ARG A 270 28.20 8.07 26.28
CA ARG A 270 27.19 7.01 26.45
C ARG A 270 25.97 7.67 27.11
N ARG A 271 24.92 7.99 26.35
CA ARG A 271 23.73 8.65 26.89
C ARG A 271 22.78 7.61 27.47
N THR A 272 22.76 7.56 28.80
CA THR A 272 21.85 6.77 29.63
C THR A 272 20.40 7.22 29.46
N VAL A 273 19.50 6.28 29.22
CA VAL A 273 18.06 6.51 29.03
C VAL A 273 17.42 6.87 30.38
N SER A 274 16.63 7.94 30.42
CA SER A 274 16.04 8.46 31.65
C SER A 274 14.75 7.73 32.03
N ARG A 275 14.59 7.41 33.32
CA ARG A 275 13.43 6.72 33.93
C ARG A 275 12.06 7.34 33.63
N ARG A 276 11.99 8.55 33.08
CA ARG A 276 10.72 9.24 32.75
C ARG A 276 10.06 8.68 31.48
N GLN A 277 10.79 8.00 30.60
CA GLN A 277 10.22 7.32 29.42
C GLN A 277 9.48 6.01 29.76
N ILE A 278 9.66 5.48 30.97
CA ILE A 278 8.98 4.25 31.42
C ILE A 278 7.52 4.55 31.84
N VAL A 279 7.22 5.77 32.26
CA VAL A 279 5.86 6.14 32.74
C VAL A 279 4.89 6.39 31.58
N GLY A 280 5.39 6.79 30.40
CA GLY A 280 4.55 6.97 29.20
C GLY A 280 4.09 5.65 28.57
N ALA A 281 4.86 4.57 28.71
CA ALA A 281 4.56 3.26 28.14
C ALA A 281 3.40 2.53 28.86
N VAL A 282 3.18 2.81 30.15
CA VAL A 282 2.13 2.15 30.94
C VAL A 282 0.73 2.71 30.62
N LEU A 283 0.62 3.98 30.24
CA LEU A 283 -0.67 4.59 29.87
C LEU A 283 -1.14 4.16 28.46
N ALA A 284 -0.22 3.89 27.53
CA ALA A 284 -0.56 3.41 26.19
C ALA A 284 -1.07 1.96 26.19
N GLY A 285 -0.52 1.09 27.06
CA GLY A 285 -0.97 -0.29 27.19
C GLY A 285 -2.39 -0.43 27.78
N ALA A 286 -2.77 0.45 28.71
CA ALA A 286 -4.09 0.40 29.34
C ALA A 286 -5.23 0.79 28.38
N ALA A 287 -5.00 1.75 27.48
CA ALA A 287 -5.98 2.13 26.46
C ALA A 287 -6.25 1.00 25.45
N LEU A 288 -5.23 0.20 25.13
CA LEU A 288 -5.34 -0.91 24.16
C LEU A 288 -6.07 -2.12 24.75
N VAL A 289 -5.94 -2.38 26.06
CA VAL A 289 -6.72 -3.42 26.77
C VAL A 289 -8.21 -3.04 26.84
N VAL A 290 -8.54 -1.76 26.96
CA VAL A 290 -9.95 -1.30 26.94
C VAL A 290 -10.55 -1.45 25.53
N ILE A 291 -9.80 -1.14 24.48
CA ILE A 291 -10.25 -1.33 23.08
C ILE A 291 -10.46 -2.83 22.77
N ALA A 292 -9.54 -3.70 23.22
CA ALA A 292 -9.66 -5.15 23.06
C ALA A 292 -10.85 -5.74 23.85
N ALA A 293 -11.10 -5.25 25.07
CA ALA A 293 -12.24 -5.70 25.89
C ALA A 293 -13.59 -5.29 25.30
N ILE A 294 -13.70 -4.10 24.69
CA ILE A 294 -14.91 -3.66 23.99
C ILE A 294 -15.15 -4.50 22.74
N GLY A 295 -14.09 -4.86 21.99
CA GLY A 295 -14.20 -5.74 20.82
C GLY A 295 -14.68 -7.16 21.13
N ILE A 296 -14.30 -7.72 22.28
CA ILE A 296 -14.69 -9.07 22.70
C ILE A 296 -16.11 -9.08 23.32
N GLY A 297 -16.52 -8.01 24.02
CA GLY A 297 -17.85 -7.92 24.63
C GLY A 297 -19.01 -7.71 23.64
N LEU A 298 -18.72 -7.28 22.41
CA LEU A 298 -19.73 -6.99 21.37
C LEU A 298 -19.95 -8.13 20.36
N GLY A 299 -19.30 -9.29 20.54
CA GLY A 299 -19.68 -10.53 19.83
C GLY A 299 -19.21 -10.65 18.37
N TYR A 300 -18.09 -10.04 17.98
CA TYR A 300 -17.52 -10.14 16.63
C TYR A 300 -16.67 -11.41 16.35
N GLY A 301 -16.81 -12.47 17.16
CA GLY A 301 -15.93 -13.64 17.14
C GLY A 301 -16.16 -14.65 16.02
N ASP A 302 -17.30 -14.64 15.32
CA ASP A 302 -17.74 -15.81 14.54
C ASP A 302 -17.91 -15.60 13.03
N SER A 303 -17.65 -14.41 12.49
CA SER A 303 -17.93 -14.10 11.08
C SER A 303 -16.70 -14.09 10.14
N ILE A 304 -15.49 -14.36 10.64
CA ILE A 304 -14.24 -14.19 9.87
C ILE A 304 -13.75 -15.48 9.17
N PHE A 305 -14.43 -16.62 9.37
CA PHE A 305 -14.09 -17.87 8.68
C PHE A 305 -15.28 -18.47 7.92
N GLY A 306 -15.68 -17.83 6.81
CA GLY A 306 -16.61 -18.42 5.85
C GLY A 306 -15.87 -19.28 4.81
N GLN A 307 -15.79 -20.58 5.04
CA GLN A 307 -15.49 -21.56 3.98
C GLN A 307 -16.65 -21.55 2.97
N VAL A 308 -16.37 -21.26 1.70
CA VAL A 308 -17.37 -21.39 0.63
C VAL A 308 -17.63 -22.89 0.39
N GLN A 309 -18.79 -23.36 0.85
CA GLN A 309 -19.28 -24.68 0.53
C GLN A 309 -19.82 -24.68 -0.91
N VAL A 310 -19.15 -25.41 -1.81
CA VAL A 310 -19.63 -25.64 -3.18
C VAL A 310 -20.88 -26.52 -3.11
N PRO A 311 -22.05 -26.08 -3.64
CA PRO A 311 -23.23 -26.91 -3.69
C PRO A 311 -23.05 -28.05 -4.70
N PRO A 312 -23.56 -29.27 -4.43
CA PRO A 312 -23.45 -30.37 -5.38
C PRO A 312 -24.30 -30.10 -6.64
N THR A 313 -23.66 -30.23 -7.79
CA THR A 313 -24.27 -30.19 -9.11
C THR A 313 -25.32 -31.29 -9.25
N SER A 314 -26.59 -30.94 -9.24
CA SER A 314 -27.67 -31.85 -9.64
C SER A 314 -27.70 -31.95 -11.16
N LEU A 315 -27.34 -33.12 -11.69
CA LEU A 315 -27.50 -33.50 -13.10
C LEU A 315 -29.01 -33.54 -13.48
N PRO A 316 -29.38 -33.16 -14.71
CA PRO A 316 -30.76 -33.27 -15.17
C PRO A 316 -31.10 -34.74 -15.46
N ALA A 317 -32.18 -35.23 -14.87
CA ALA A 317 -32.84 -36.44 -15.30
C ALA A 317 -33.89 -36.08 -16.36
N GLY A 318 -33.86 -36.77 -17.49
CA GLY A 318 -34.97 -36.90 -18.42
C GLY A 318 -34.85 -38.23 -19.16
N PRO A 319 -35.79 -38.56 -20.05
CA PRO A 319 -37.20 -38.14 -20.10
C PRO A 319 -38.11 -38.97 -19.19
#